data_AF-A0A367KGV0-F1
#
_entry.id   AF-A0A367KGV0-F1
#
_cell.length_a   1.000
_cell.length_b   1.000
_cell.length_c   1.000
_cell.angle_alpha   90.00
_cell.angle_beta   90.00
_cell.angle_gamma   90.00
#
_symmetry.space_group_name_H-M   'P 1'
#
loop_
_entity.id
_entity.type
_entity.pdbx_description
1 polymer ?
#
loop_
_entity_poly.entity_id
_entity_poly.type
_entity_poly.pdbx_seq_one_letter_code
_entity_poly.pdbx_strand_id
1 'polypeptide(L)'
;MSVFPKDTIKNIGESLGINNLKDEIATALAQDVEYRIHELIQEASKFMRHSKRVKLTVDDVNAALRVKNVEPLYGYTHGETPKFRKATLNSTEIYFDEDEEIDFDSVLNKPLPKIPLDVTFTAHWLAIEGVQPAIPQNPTPNDAKAELLSKRTKTHTSSNGITTDQVNVKPLVKHVLSKELQMYFERITEAILSDNERLQSQAFESLRLDPGLHQLVPYFVQHIHKKVAQNHKNLEILEAMLSMSHALLNNKHLFIEPYLHQLIPPILSCLVGKTICDNPQQQDHWSTRRRAASLVAYICHQYGKSYHTLQPRITKTLLRAFLDPGRPLTTQFGAIIGLDKIGTEVTRVLIVPNIKFYTENILQHALNSTNPLRVEEADRCKQALADVLRHIADQESNENSMEGDISERDKQTFIDFIGSIVGEAYLSAEDRESRIRPILELIQ
;
A
#
# COMPACT_ATOMS: atom_id res chain seq x y z
N MET A 1 58.76 -8.00 12.12
CA MET A 1 59.33 -8.43 10.83
C MET A 1 58.39 -7.90 9.76
N SER A 2 58.88 -7.05 8.88
CA SER A 2 58.10 -6.56 7.73
C SER A 2 57.78 -7.72 6.80
N VAL A 3 56.59 -7.72 6.22
CA VAL A 3 56.22 -8.69 5.17
C VAL A 3 56.91 -8.30 3.85
N PHE A 4 57.27 -7.02 3.68
CA PHE A 4 57.93 -6.53 2.49
C PHE A 4 59.39 -7.04 2.38
N PRO A 5 59.77 -7.73 1.28
CA PRO A 5 61.11 -8.28 1.11
C PRO A 5 62.18 -7.19 0.99
N LYS A 6 63.30 -7.37 1.70
CA LYS A 6 64.48 -6.49 1.58
C LYS A 6 65.10 -6.53 0.18
N ASP A 7 64.94 -7.64 -0.53
CA ASP A 7 65.50 -7.85 -1.87
C ASP A 7 64.83 -6.93 -2.90
N THR A 8 63.54 -6.63 -2.75
CA THR A 8 62.82 -5.69 -3.62
C THR A 8 63.43 -4.28 -3.58
N ILE A 9 63.85 -3.83 -2.39
CA ILE A 9 64.47 -2.50 -2.22
C ILE A 9 65.88 -2.46 -2.77
N LYS A 10 66.63 -3.56 -2.63
CA LYS A 10 67.95 -3.69 -3.25
C LYS A 10 67.85 -3.63 -4.77
N ASN A 11 66.88 -4.35 -5.36
CA ASN A 11 66.64 -4.33 -6.80
C ASN A 11 66.26 -2.93 -7.32
N ILE A 12 65.47 -2.16 -6.56
CA ILE A 12 65.14 -0.75 -6.88
C ILE A 12 66.39 0.14 -6.72
N GLY A 13 67.25 -0.12 -5.75
CA GLY A 13 68.52 0.59 -5.58
C GLY A 13 69.48 0.34 -6.75
N GLU A 14 69.57 -0.91 -7.21
CA GLU A 14 70.39 -1.31 -8.37
C GLU A 14 69.87 -0.70 -9.68
N SER A 15 68.55 -0.56 -9.86
CA SER A 15 67.99 0.11 -11.05
C SER A 15 68.34 1.61 -11.12
N LEU A 16 68.61 2.22 -9.97
CA LEU A 16 69.12 3.60 -9.84
C LEU A 16 70.66 3.68 -9.90
N GLY A 17 71.36 2.54 -10.02
CA GLY A 17 72.83 2.46 -10.09
C GLY A 17 73.55 2.39 -8.73
N ILE A 18 72.84 2.12 -7.64
CA ILE A 18 73.41 1.98 -6.29
C ILE A 18 73.69 0.50 -6.01
N ASN A 19 74.92 0.06 -6.27
CA ASN A 19 75.28 -1.37 -6.24
C ASN A 19 75.51 -1.98 -4.85
N ASN A 20 75.61 -1.19 -3.78
CA ASN A 20 75.98 -1.73 -2.46
C ASN A 20 75.21 -1.08 -1.30
N LEU A 21 73.91 -1.40 -1.20
CA LEU A 21 73.05 -0.96 -0.11
C LEU A 21 73.20 -1.88 1.11
N LYS A 22 73.53 -1.33 2.29
CA LYS A 22 73.63 -2.10 3.54
C LYS A 22 72.28 -2.72 3.93
N ASP A 23 72.31 -3.96 4.42
CA ASP A 23 71.10 -4.71 4.81
C ASP A 23 70.24 -4.00 5.86
N GLU A 24 70.85 -3.29 6.81
CA GLU A 24 70.13 -2.52 7.84
C GLU A 24 69.31 -1.36 7.26
N ILE A 25 69.81 -0.72 6.19
CA ILE A 25 69.12 0.37 5.51
C ILE A 25 67.96 -0.19 4.68
N ALA A 26 68.19 -1.31 3.99
CA ALA A 26 67.15 -2.01 3.23
C ALA A 26 65.96 -2.41 4.12
N THR A 27 66.24 -2.94 5.31
CA THR A 27 65.17 -3.38 6.24
C THR A 27 64.43 -2.21 6.87
N ALA A 28 65.12 -1.11 7.21
CA ALA A 28 64.46 0.10 7.72
C ALA A 28 63.54 0.74 6.66
N LEU A 29 64.01 0.82 5.41
CA LEU A 29 63.23 1.38 4.30
C LEU A 29 62.04 0.49 3.94
N ALA A 30 62.18 -0.84 4.06
CA ALA A 30 61.06 -1.77 3.89
C ALA A 30 59.94 -1.53 4.90
N GLN A 31 60.30 -1.27 6.16
CA GLN A 31 59.33 -0.99 7.20
C GLN A 31 58.59 0.32 6.96
N ASP A 32 59.29 1.37 6.50
CA ASP A 32 58.66 2.65 6.18
C ASP A 32 57.71 2.54 4.96
N VAL A 33 58.14 1.87 3.89
CA VAL A 33 57.28 1.61 2.71
C VAL A 33 56.03 0.83 3.11
N GLU A 34 56.17 -0.21 3.92
CA GLU A 34 55.04 -0.99 4.41
C GLU A 34 54.08 -0.12 5.23
N TYR A 35 54.60 0.75 6.11
CA TYR A 35 53.77 1.70 6.86
C TYR A 35 52.99 2.65 5.94
N ARG A 36 53.63 3.20 4.90
CA ARG A 36 52.98 4.07 3.90
C ARG A 36 51.90 3.36 3.10
N ILE A 37 52.11 2.10 2.73
CA ILE A 37 51.10 1.28 2.04
C ILE A 37 49.88 1.06 2.94
N HIS A 38 50.09 0.72 4.22
CA HIS A 38 48.99 0.56 5.17
C HIS A 38 48.22 1.86 5.38
N GLU A 39 48.92 2.99 5.52
CA GLU A 39 48.32 4.31 5.64
C GLU A 39 47.44 4.65 4.42
N LEU A 40 47.93 4.38 3.21
CA LEU A 40 47.19 4.59 1.96
C LEU A 40 45.93 3.71 1.88
N ILE A 41 46.06 2.42 2.19
CA ILE A 41 44.94 1.46 2.16
C ILE A 41 43.88 1.83 3.19
N GLN A 42 44.27 2.35 4.36
CA GLN A 42 43.33 2.84 5.36
C GLN A 42 42.51 4.03 4.85
N GLU A 43 43.15 5.01 4.19
CA GLU A 43 42.42 6.13 3.59
C GLU A 43 41.51 5.68 2.44
N ALA A 44 42.01 4.83 1.54
CA ALA A 44 41.20 4.26 0.45
C ALA A 44 40.00 3.47 0.98
N SER A 45 40.16 2.75 2.09
CA SER A 45 39.07 2.03 2.76
C SER A 45 38.00 2.98 3.31
N LYS A 46 38.36 4.19 3.74
CA LYS A 46 37.38 5.22 4.14
C LYS A 46 36.56 5.67 2.93
N PHE A 47 37.20 5.96 1.79
CA PHE A 47 36.50 6.30 0.54
C PHE A 47 35.54 5.19 0.07
N MET A 48 35.98 3.93 0.16
CA MET A 48 35.14 2.76 -0.14
C MET A 48 33.88 2.71 0.76
N ARG A 49 34.05 2.90 2.07
CA ARG A 49 32.94 2.90 3.05
C ARG A 49 31.99 4.09 2.83
N HIS A 50 32.52 5.28 2.57
CA HIS A 50 31.72 6.47 2.27
C HIS A 50 30.94 6.31 0.96
N SER A 51 31.49 5.56 0.00
CA SER A 51 30.80 5.19 -1.25
C SER A 51 29.78 4.06 -1.08
N LYS A 52 29.57 3.55 0.14
CA LYS A 52 28.68 2.41 0.47
C LYS A 52 29.01 1.12 -0.30
N ARG A 53 30.27 0.93 -0.68
CA ARG A 53 30.76 -0.26 -1.38
C ARG A 53 31.54 -1.16 -0.43
N VAL A 54 31.61 -2.45 -0.77
CA VAL A 54 32.40 -3.46 -0.02
C VAL A 54 33.68 -3.84 -0.76
N LYS A 55 33.72 -3.64 -2.09
CA LYS A 55 34.91 -3.87 -2.91
C LYS A 55 35.67 -2.55 -3.08
N LEU A 56 36.96 -2.58 -2.78
CA LEU A 56 37.87 -1.46 -2.97
C LEU A 56 38.24 -1.35 -4.45
N THR A 57 38.09 -0.15 -5.01
CA THR A 57 38.35 0.13 -6.43
C THR A 57 39.59 1.00 -6.60
N VAL A 58 40.15 1.03 -7.81
CA VAL A 58 41.33 1.85 -8.15
C VAL A 58 41.04 3.34 -7.90
N ASP A 59 39.82 3.78 -8.15
CA ASP A 59 39.40 5.17 -7.90
C ASP A 59 39.47 5.54 -6.42
N ASP A 60 39.20 4.60 -5.51
CA ASP A 60 39.32 4.84 -4.06
C ASP A 60 40.78 5.06 -3.66
N VAL A 61 41.72 4.33 -4.29
CA VAL A 61 43.17 4.48 -4.08
C VAL A 61 43.68 5.78 -4.69
N ASN A 62 43.24 6.11 -5.90
CA ASN A 62 43.59 7.38 -6.56
C ASN A 62 43.06 8.59 -5.77
N ALA A 63 41.88 8.49 -5.15
CA ALA A 63 41.38 9.51 -4.24
C ALA A 63 42.24 9.61 -2.96
N ALA A 64 42.67 8.48 -2.41
CA ALA A 64 43.57 8.46 -1.25
C ALA A 64 44.95 9.08 -1.56
N LEU A 65 45.52 8.80 -2.73
CA LEU A 65 46.78 9.39 -3.20
C LEU A 65 46.67 10.92 -3.29
N ARG A 66 45.57 11.42 -3.86
CA ARG A 66 45.31 12.87 -3.95
C ARG A 66 45.24 13.53 -2.57
N VAL A 67 44.59 12.90 -1.59
CA VAL A 67 44.52 13.44 -0.21
C VAL A 67 45.88 13.44 0.47
N LYS A 68 46.72 12.45 0.19
CA LYS A 68 48.09 12.38 0.72
C LYS A 68 49.09 13.25 -0.05
N ASN A 69 48.63 14.02 -1.03
CA ASN A 69 49.46 14.83 -1.93
C ASN A 69 50.52 14.01 -2.66
N VAL A 70 50.20 12.76 -3.00
CA VAL A 70 51.01 11.88 -3.83
C VAL A 70 50.50 11.97 -5.27
N GLU A 71 51.42 11.88 -6.22
CA GLU A 71 51.09 11.89 -7.65
C GLU A 71 50.12 10.73 -7.98
N PRO A 72 49.05 10.99 -8.75
CA PRO A 72 48.10 9.97 -9.12
C PRO A 72 48.71 8.95 -10.10
N LEU A 73 48.35 7.68 -9.93
CA LEU A 73 48.78 6.61 -10.81
C LEU A 73 47.81 6.50 -12.00
N TYR A 74 48.32 6.76 -13.21
CA TYR A 74 47.57 6.66 -14.46
C TYR A 74 47.69 5.24 -15.06
N GLY A 75 46.73 4.86 -15.90
CA GLY A 75 46.75 3.57 -16.62
C GLY A 75 45.93 2.44 -15.99
N TYR A 76 45.40 2.61 -14.78
CA TYR A 76 44.69 1.54 -14.04
C TYR A 76 43.15 1.63 -14.08
N THR A 77 42.58 2.49 -14.92
CA THR A 77 41.12 2.71 -14.99
C THR A 77 40.38 1.70 -15.86
N HIS A 78 41.09 0.91 -16.67
CA HIS A 78 40.48 0.13 -17.75
C HIS A 78 39.75 -1.15 -17.31
N GLY A 79 39.69 -1.46 -16.01
CA GLY A 79 38.96 -2.60 -15.47
C GLY A 79 39.49 -3.98 -15.86
N GLU A 80 40.43 -4.06 -16.80
CA GLU A 80 41.20 -5.26 -17.11
C GLU A 80 42.26 -5.49 -16.04
N THR A 81 42.32 -6.72 -15.54
CA THR A 81 43.33 -7.13 -14.58
C THR A 81 44.65 -7.40 -15.31
N PRO A 82 45.77 -6.76 -14.91
CA PRO A 82 47.06 -7.01 -15.54
C PRO A 82 47.44 -8.49 -15.42
N LYS A 83 48.03 -9.04 -16.48
CA LYS A 83 48.45 -10.45 -16.55
C LYS A 83 49.96 -10.51 -16.30
N PHE A 84 50.33 -10.86 -15.07
CA PHE A 84 51.73 -11.03 -14.72
C PHE A 84 52.28 -12.35 -15.27
N ARG A 85 53.36 -12.27 -16.04
CA ARG A 85 54.12 -13.44 -16.53
C ARG A 85 55.38 -13.63 -15.70
N LYS A 86 55.66 -14.88 -15.35
CA LYS A 86 56.85 -15.28 -14.59
C LYS A 86 57.99 -15.68 -15.54
N ALA A 87 59.14 -15.04 -15.41
CA ALA A 87 60.40 -15.46 -16.03
C ALA A 87 61.43 -15.78 -14.94
N THR A 88 62.19 -16.86 -15.13
CA THR A 88 63.25 -17.25 -14.20
C THR A 88 64.59 -17.00 -14.87
N LEU A 89 65.39 -16.10 -14.29
CA LEU A 89 66.76 -15.83 -14.74
C LEU A 89 67.70 -16.08 -13.57
N ASN A 90 68.74 -16.91 -13.77
CA ASN A 90 69.80 -17.19 -12.78
C ASN A 90 69.26 -17.51 -11.36
N SER A 91 68.28 -18.41 -11.26
CA SER A 91 67.64 -18.83 -10.00
C SER A 91 66.83 -17.75 -9.26
N THR A 92 66.59 -16.59 -9.90
CA THR A 92 65.73 -15.53 -9.35
C THR A 92 64.44 -15.46 -10.15
N GLU A 93 63.31 -15.38 -9.46
CA GLU A 93 61.98 -15.29 -10.08
C GLU A 93 61.62 -13.83 -10.33
N ILE A 94 61.41 -13.47 -11.59
CA ILE A 94 61.04 -12.12 -12.01
C ILE A 94 59.62 -12.18 -12.59
N TYR A 95 58.76 -11.28 -12.13
CA TYR A 95 57.41 -11.10 -12.66
C TYR A 95 57.40 -9.80 -13.46
N PHE A 96 56.91 -9.85 -14.69
CA PHE A 96 56.75 -8.68 -15.54
C PHE A 96 55.33 -8.63 -16.10
N ASP A 97 54.88 -7.43 -16.45
CA ASP A 97 53.58 -7.22 -17.10
C ASP A 97 53.72 -7.52 -18.59
N GLU A 98 52.86 -8.37 -19.13
CA GLU A 98 52.86 -8.71 -20.55
C GLU A 98 52.02 -7.67 -21.30
N ASP A 99 52.69 -6.66 -21.85
CA ASP A 99 52.06 -5.62 -22.67
C ASP A 99 52.04 -6.09 -24.14
N GLU A 100 50.87 -6.46 -24.64
CA GLU A 100 50.68 -6.79 -26.05
C GLU A 100 50.52 -5.49 -26.87
N GLU A 101 51.34 -5.32 -27.91
CA GLU A 101 51.21 -4.19 -28.84
C GLU A 101 49.93 -4.34 -29.67
N ILE A 102 49.05 -3.34 -29.61
CA ILE A 102 47.75 -3.34 -30.31
C ILE A 102 47.83 -2.36 -31.48
N ASP A 103 47.37 -2.79 -32.65
CA ASP A 103 47.29 -1.94 -33.84
C ASP A 103 46.16 -0.91 -33.73
N PHE A 104 46.42 0.33 -34.13
CA PHE A 104 45.45 1.44 -34.02
C PHE A 104 44.19 1.19 -34.84
N ASP A 105 44.32 0.56 -36.01
CA ASP A 105 43.18 0.24 -36.87
C ASP A 105 42.23 -0.75 -36.18
N SER A 106 42.75 -1.65 -35.33
CA SER A 106 41.94 -2.59 -34.58
C SER A 106 41.11 -1.90 -33.47
N VAL A 107 41.68 -0.85 -32.86
CA VAL A 107 41.00 -0.06 -31.81
C VAL A 107 39.93 0.82 -32.43
N LEU A 108 40.21 1.46 -33.57
CA LEU A 108 39.26 2.33 -34.28
C LEU A 108 38.04 1.56 -34.81
N ASN A 109 38.24 0.33 -35.26
CA ASN A 109 37.17 -0.53 -35.77
C ASN A 109 36.41 -1.27 -34.67
N LYS A 110 36.80 -1.14 -33.39
CA LYS A 110 36.13 -1.80 -32.27
C LYS A 110 34.73 -1.17 -32.06
N PRO A 111 33.65 -1.97 -32.02
CA PRO A 111 32.32 -1.43 -31.84
C PRO A 111 32.16 -0.79 -30.45
N LEU A 112 31.33 0.24 -30.38
CA LEU A 112 31.00 0.93 -29.14
C LEU A 112 30.35 -0.03 -28.12
N PRO A 113 30.68 0.10 -26.81
CA PRO A 113 30.07 -0.73 -25.79
C PRO A 113 28.58 -0.41 -25.64
N LYS A 114 27.80 -1.40 -25.17
CA LYS A 114 26.38 -1.20 -24.87
C LYS A 114 26.23 -0.36 -23.61
N ILE A 115 25.37 0.65 -23.68
CA ILE A 115 25.06 1.54 -22.57
C ILE A 115 24.00 0.83 -21.68
N PRO A 116 24.20 0.78 -20.34
CA PRO A 116 23.18 0.26 -19.44
C PRO A 116 21.94 1.18 -19.41
N LEU A 117 20.80 0.62 -18.98
CA LEU A 117 19.58 1.41 -18.76
C LEU A 117 19.77 2.42 -17.62
N ASP A 118 19.01 3.51 -17.67
CA ASP A 118 18.98 4.50 -16.62
C ASP A 118 18.47 3.92 -15.28
N VAL A 119 18.88 4.56 -14.18
CA VAL A 119 18.57 4.09 -12.83
C VAL A 119 17.08 4.30 -12.53
N THR A 120 16.35 3.20 -12.37
CA THR A 120 14.95 3.18 -11.90
C THR A 120 14.83 2.43 -10.58
N PHE A 121 13.84 2.75 -9.76
CA PHE A 121 13.56 2.03 -8.51
C PHE A 121 12.28 1.19 -8.64
N THR A 122 12.25 0.05 -7.96
CA THR A 122 11.08 -0.82 -7.85
C THR A 122 10.76 -1.06 -6.37
N ALA A 123 9.59 -0.64 -5.92
CA ALA A 123 9.16 -0.81 -4.54
C ALA A 123 8.36 -2.12 -4.37
N HIS A 124 8.56 -2.80 -3.25
CA HIS A 124 7.78 -3.96 -2.82
C HIS A 124 7.70 -4.01 -1.29
N TRP A 125 6.74 -4.76 -0.76
CA TRP A 125 6.59 -4.97 0.67
C TRP A 125 7.64 -5.97 1.18
N LEU A 126 8.60 -5.49 1.98
CA LEU A 126 9.58 -6.34 2.64
C LEU A 126 8.98 -7.09 3.83
N ALA A 127 8.13 -6.42 4.61
CA ALA A 127 7.49 -7.01 5.78
C ALA A 127 6.12 -6.36 6.05
N ILE A 128 5.17 -7.17 6.51
CA ILE A 128 3.86 -6.76 7.01
C ILE A 128 3.74 -7.35 8.42
N GLU A 129 3.54 -6.51 9.44
CA GLU A 129 3.41 -6.97 10.84
C GLU A 129 4.61 -7.80 11.33
N GLY A 130 5.82 -7.46 10.85
CA GLY A 130 7.06 -8.19 11.17
C GLY A 130 7.23 -9.54 10.45
N VAL A 131 6.27 -9.95 9.61
CA VAL A 131 6.36 -11.16 8.78
C VAL A 131 6.70 -10.76 7.35
N GLN A 132 7.71 -11.42 6.77
CA GLN A 132 8.07 -11.20 5.36
C GLN A 132 7.09 -11.95 4.45
N PRO A 133 6.38 -11.26 3.53
CA PRO A 133 5.50 -11.95 2.59
C PRO A 133 6.33 -12.72 1.55
N ALA A 134 5.84 -13.88 1.13
CA ALA A 134 6.48 -14.74 0.14
C ALA A 134 6.24 -14.21 -1.29
N ILE A 135 6.88 -13.07 -1.60
CA ILE A 135 6.87 -12.44 -2.93
C ILE A 135 8.20 -12.78 -3.62
N PRO A 136 8.27 -12.96 -4.97
CA PRO A 136 9.52 -13.27 -5.67
C PRO A 136 10.71 -12.36 -5.38
N GLN A 137 10.48 -11.09 -4.98
CA GLN A 137 11.55 -10.17 -4.61
C GLN A 137 12.11 -10.39 -3.19
N ASN A 138 11.37 -11.06 -2.31
CA ASN A 138 11.81 -11.35 -0.95
C ASN A 138 12.55 -12.69 -0.91
N PRO A 139 13.66 -12.80 -0.15
CA PRO A 139 14.39 -14.06 -0.02
C PRO A 139 13.51 -15.10 0.68
N THR A 140 13.62 -16.36 0.25
CA THR A 140 12.96 -17.44 0.99
C THR A 140 13.68 -17.65 2.33
N PRO A 141 13.02 -18.24 3.35
CA PRO A 141 13.67 -18.55 4.62
C PRO A 141 14.93 -19.40 4.47
N ASN A 142 14.99 -20.25 3.43
CA ASN A 142 16.15 -21.06 3.11
C ASN A 142 17.30 -20.22 2.53
N ASP A 143 16.99 -19.26 1.66
CA ASP A 143 17.98 -18.34 1.08
C ASP A 143 18.54 -17.38 2.13
N ALA A 144 17.68 -16.84 3.01
CA ALA A 144 18.12 -15.99 4.11
C ALA A 144 19.06 -16.74 5.07
N LYS A 145 18.76 -18.01 5.36
CA LYS A 145 19.64 -18.87 6.14
C LYS A 145 20.96 -19.13 5.40
N ALA A 146 20.92 -19.38 4.09
CA ALA A 146 22.11 -19.54 3.26
C ALA A 146 22.96 -18.26 3.22
N GLU A 147 22.37 -17.06 3.15
CA GLU A 147 23.09 -15.78 3.22
C GLU A 147 23.76 -15.57 4.59
N LEU A 148 23.03 -15.83 5.68
CA LEU A 148 23.58 -15.72 7.04
C LEU A 148 24.72 -16.73 7.28
N LEU A 149 24.61 -17.93 6.71
CA LEU A 149 25.64 -18.96 6.72
C LEU A 149 26.82 -18.61 5.79
N SER A 150 26.59 -17.94 4.67
CA SER A 150 27.64 -17.52 3.73
C SER A 150 28.54 -16.41 4.30
N LYS A 151 28.00 -15.55 5.17
CA LYS A 151 28.79 -14.60 6.01
C LYS A 151 29.56 -15.29 7.14
N ARG A 152 29.38 -16.60 7.35
CA ARG A 152 29.95 -17.38 8.47
C ARG A 152 30.38 -18.77 8.00
N THR A 153 31.30 -18.83 7.03
CA THR A 153 32.11 -19.97 6.57
C THR A 153 31.58 -21.42 6.81
N LYS A 154 31.25 -22.09 5.69
CA LYS A 154 31.40 -23.54 5.40
C LYS A 154 31.23 -24.54 6.58
N THR A 155 30.06 -25.15 6.71
CA THR A 155 29.89 -26.55 7.14
C THR A 155 28.62 -27.20 6.55
N HIS A 156 28.86 -28.28 5.82
CA HIS A 156 28.03 -29.37 5.27
C HIS A 156 26.51 -29.55 5.56
N THR A 157 25.82 -29.97 4.47
CA THR A 157 24.72 -30.98 4.33
C THR A 157 23.34 -30.64 4.91
N SER A 158 22.19 -30.99 4.33
CA SER A 158 21.77 -31.72 3.10
C SER A 158 20.27 -31.44 2.87
N SER A 159 19.84 -31.59 1.62
CA SER A 159 18.50 -31.37 1.05
C SER A 159 17.34 -32.15 1.70
N ASN A 160 16.14 -31.55 1.75
CA ASN A 160 14.88 -32.19 1.35
C ASN A 160 13.68 -31.23 1.33
N GLY A 161 12.85 -31.36 0.28
CA GLY A 161 11.39 -31.22 0.36
C GLY A 161 10.78 -29.87 -0.04
N ILE A 162 10.41 -29.74 -1.32
CA ILE A 162 9.43 -28.76 -1.81
C ILE A 162 8.04 -29.24 -1.44
N THR A 163 7.28 -28.44 -0.70
CA THR A 163 5.80 -28.46 -0.75
C THR A 163 5.29 -27.03 -0.75
N THR A 164 4.49 -26.74 -1.77
CA THR A 164 3.70 -25.55 -2.01
C THR A 164 2.97 -25.07 -0.77
N ASP A 165 3.30 -23.87 -0.26
CA ASP A 165 2.53 -23.21 0.79
C ASP A 165 2.03 -21.85 0.29
N GLN A 166 0.74 -21.84 -0.06
CA GLN A 166 -0.08 -20.67 0.22
C GLN A 166 0.03 -20.42 1.72
N VAL A 167 0.76 -19.38 2.12
CA VAL A 167 0.81 -18.96 3.52
C VAL A 167 -0.58 -18.44 3.88
N ASN A 168 -1.42 -19.35 4.35
CA ASN A 168 -2.46 -19.05 5.31
C ASN A 168 -1.77 -18.28 6.44
N VAL A 169 -2.03 -16.98 6.52
CA VAL A 169 -1.94 -16.25 7.79
C VAL A 169 -2.92 -16.95 8.71
N LYS A 170 -2.51 -18.05 9.36
CA LYS A 170 -3.27 -18.71 10.42
C LYS A 170 -3.33 -17.69 11.55
N PRO A 171 -4.47 -17.03 11.79
CA PRO A 171 -4.59 -16.16 12.93
C PRO A 171 -4.98 -17.06 14.09
N LEU A 172 -4.00 -17.77 14.64
CA LEU A 172 -4.13 -18.38 15.97
C LEU A 172 -2.75 -18.61 16.62
N VAL A 173 -1.79 -17.73 16.34
CA VAL A 173 -0.74 -17.49 17.33
C VAL A 173 -1.40 -16.58 18.34
N LYS A 174 -1.63 -17.08 19.55
CA LYS A 174 -1.98 -16.24 20.71
C LYS A 174 -0.95 -15.10 20.69
N HIS A 175 -1.33 -13.90 20.26
CA HIS A 175 -0.45 -12.76 20.38
C HIS A 175 0.00 -12.74 21.83
N VAL A 176 1.29 -12.50 22.07
CA VAL A 176 1.85 -12.34 23.42
C VAL A 176 1.31 -11.02 23.97
N LEU A 177 0.00 -10.98 24.20
CA LEU A 177 -0.73 -9.82 24.60
C LEU A 177 -0.45 -9.65 26.09
N SER A 178 0.15 -8.52 26.46
CA SER A 178 0.36 -8.19 27.86
C SER A 178 -0.96 -8.27 28.62
N LYS A 179 -0.89 -8.64 29.91
CA LYS A 179 -2.05 -8.64 30.79
C LYS A 179 -2.75 -7.27 30.82
N GLU A 180 -1.98 -6.19 30.69
CA GLU A 180 -2.50 -4.82 30.62
C GLU A 180 -3.32 -4.57 29.35
N LEU A 181 -2.84 -5.05 28.20
CA LEU A 181 -3.55 -4.90 26.93
C LEU A 181 -4.82 -5.78 26.87
N GLN A 182 -4.80 -6.94 27.53
CA GLN A 182 -6.01 -7.76 27.72
C GLN A 182 -7.04 -7.04 28.58
N MET A 183 -6.64 -6.52 29.73
CA MET A 183 -7.54 -5.74 30.61
C MET A 183 -8.06 -4.48 29.91
N TYR A 184 -7.22 -3.82 29.11
CA TYR A 184 -7.64 -2.68 28.29
C TYR A 184 -8.69 -3.09 27.25
N PHE A 185 -8.44 -4.18 26.51
CA PHE A 185 -9.39 -4.71 25.54
C PHE A 185 -10.74 -5.04 26.18
N GLU A 186 -10.73 -5.78 27.30
CA GLU A 186 -11.94 -6.13 28.05
C GLU A 186 -12.70 -4.86 28.49
N ARG A 187 -12.02 -3.93 29.17
CA ARG A 187 -12.62 -2.67 29.63
C ARG A 187 -13.20 -1.84 28.50
N ILE A 188 -12.54 -1.76 27.35
CA ILE A 188 -13.09 -1.04 26.18
C ILE A 188 -14.32 -1.74 25.64
N THR A 189 -14.27 -3.07 25.47
CA THR A 189 -15.43 -3.81 24.95
C THR A 189 -16.65 -3.72 25.87
N GLU A 190 -16.43 -3.65 27.19
CA GLU A 190 -17.49 -3.42 28.17
C GLU A 190 -17.98 -1.97 28.16
N ALA A 191 -17.07 -0.98 28.12
CA ALA A 191 -17.42 0.43 28.12
C ALA A 191 -18.24 0.82 26.88
N ILE A 192 -17.91 0.27 25.70
CA ILE A 192 -18.66 0.48 24.45
C ILE A 192 -20.09 -0.08 24.52
N LEU A 193 -20.31 -1.14 25.31
CA LEU A 193 -21.64 -1.76 25.50
C LEU A 193 -22.38 -1.23 26.73
N SER A 194 -21.76 -0.36 27.53
CA SER A 194 -22.37 0.19 28.75
C SER A 194 -23.29 1.36 28.43
N ASP A 195 -24.41 1.51 29.14
CA ASP A 195 -25.39 2.60 28.90
C ASP A 195 -24.88 4.00 29.27
N ASN A 196 -23.68 4.09 29.84
CA ASN A 196 -23.07 5.35 30.26
C ASN A 196 -22.42 6.07 29.08
N GLU A 197 -23.09 7.08 28.52
CA GLU A 197 -22.61 7.88 27.39
C GLU A 197 -21.22 8.51 27.62
N ARG A 198 -20.90 8.88 28.87
CA ARG A 198 -19.57 9.40 29.25
C ARG A 198 -18.46 8.34 29.13
N LEU A 199 -18.73 7.10 29.49
CA LEU A 199 -17.75 6.01 29.37
C LEU A 199 -17.59 5.59 27.91
N GLN A 200 -18.70 5.55 27.15
CA GLN A 200 -18.66 5.27 25.72
C GLN A 200 -17.84 6.30 24.95
N SER A 201 -18.08 7.60 25.19
CA SER A 201 -17.33 8.68 24.52
C SER A 201 -15.84 8.65 24.84
N GLN A 202 -15.47 8.42 26.11
CA GLN A 202 -14.06 8.24 26.50
C GLN A 202 -13.42 7.01 25.84
N ALA A 203 -14.15 5.90 25.74
CA ALA A 203 -13.66 4.71 25.04
C ALA A 203 -13.40 4.98 23.55
N PHE A 204 -14.30 5.69 22.86
CA PHE A 204 -14.10 6.06 21.45
C PHE A 204 -12.95 7.06 21.26
N GLU A 205 -12.77 8.01 22.17
CA GLU A 205 -11.66 8.96 22.11
C GLU A 205 -10.31 8.26 22.33
N SER A 206 -10.25 7.34 23.30
CA SER A 206 -9.08 6.49 23.55
C SER A 206 -8.71 5.68 22.30
N LEU A 207 -9.66 5.00 21.67
CA LEU A 207 -9.40 4.25 20.42
C LEU A 207 -8.89 5.14 19.26
N ARG A 208 -9.28 6.42 19.23
CA ARG A 208 -8.93 7.35 18.17
C ARG A 208 -7.51 7.93 18.32
N LEU A 209 -7.05 8.11 19.56
CA LEU A 209 -5.78 8.80 19.86
C LEU A 209 -4.65 7.83 20.23
N ASP A 210 -4.96 6.66 20.80
CA ASP A 210 -3.94 5.80 21.37
C ASP A 210 -3.03 5.16 20.30
N PRO A 211 -1.68 5.34 20.39
CA PRO A 211 -0.74 4.83 19.40
C PRO A 211 -0.34 3.36 19.63
N GLY A 212 -0.58 2.81 20.82
CA GLY A 212 -0.13 1.47 21.22
C GLY A 212 -1.06 0.31 20.81
N LEU A 213 -2.12 0.58 20.05
CA LEU A 213 -3.20 -0.38 19.82
C LEU A 213 -2.94 -1.35 18.65
N HIS A 214 -1.80 -1.24 17.98
CA HIS A 214 -1.50 -2.02 16.76
C HIS A 214 -1.71 -3.53 16.95
N GLN A 215 -1.24 -4.10 18.06
CA GLN A 215 -1.41 -5.53 18.36
C GLN A 215 -2.86 -5.93 18.66
N LEU A 216 -3.71 -4.98 19.06
CA LEU A 216 -5.12 -5.20 19.39
C LEU A 216 -6.04 -5.05 18.17
N VAL A 217 -5.59 -4.43 17.09
CA VAL A 217 -6.40 -4.19 15.88
C VAL A 217 -7.03 -5.48 15.33
N PRO A 218 -6.31 -6.60 15.14
CA PRO A 218 -6.91 -7.84 14.65
C PRO A 218 -8.04 -8.34 15.55
N TYR A 219 -7.87 -8.21 16.86
CA TYR A 219 -8.84 -8.64 17.86
C TYR A 219 -10.08 -7.75 17.84
N PHE A 220 -9.91 -6.43 17.70
CA PHE A 220 -11.03 -5.50 17.54
C PHE A 220 -11.81 -5.77 16.25
N VAL A 221 -11.13 -5.98 15.11
CA VAL A 221 -11.79 -6.30 13.83
C VAL A 221 -12.55 -7.63 13.93
N GLN A 222 -11.97 -8.65 14.57
CA GLN A 222 -12.65 -9.92 14.80
C GLN A 222 -13.84 -9.77 15.77
N HIS A 223 -13.71 -8.95 16.80
CA HIS A 223 -14.78 -8.65 17.75
C HIS A 223 -15.96 -7.97 17.06
N ILE A 224 -15.69 -6.93 16.25
CA ILE A 224 -16.68 -6.24 15.43
C ILE A 224 -17.39 -7.24 14.52
N HIS A 225 -16.63 -8.08 13.81
CA HIS A 225 -17.22 -9.07 12.91
C HIS A 225 -18.13 -10.06 13.66
N LYS A 226 -17.69 -10.60 14.80
CA LYS A 226 -18.46 -11.56 15.61
C LYS A 226 -19.72 -10.92 16.19
N LYS A 227 -19.62 -9.70 16.75
CA LYS A 227 -20.76 -8.99 17.34
C LYS A 227 -21.80 -8.61 16.29
N VAL A 228 -21.38 -8.11 15.12
CA VAL A 228 -22.30 -7.79 14.02
C VAL A 228 -23.01 -9.05 13.50
N ALA A 229 -22.30 -10.18 13.39
CA ALA A 229 -22.90 -11.43 12.93
C ALA A 229 -23.88 -12.04 13.95
N GLN A 230 -23.55 -11.99 15.24
CA GLN A 230 -24.37 -12.57 16.31
C GLN A 230 -25.57 -11.69 16.67
N ASN A 231 -25.41 -10.36 16.68
CA ASN A 231 -26.41 -9.40 17.18
C ASN A 231 -26.98 -8.51 16.07
N HIS A 232 -27.34 -9.08 14.94
CA HIS A 232 -27.92 -8.37 13.79
C HIS A 232 -29.31 -7.72 14.06
N LYS A 233 -29.86 -7.89 15.28
CA LYS A 233 -31.19 -7.42 15.69
C LYS A 233 -31.16 -6.25 16.68
N ASN A 234 -30.02 -5.99 17.32
CA ASN A 234 -29.88 -4.94 18.34
C ASN A 234 -29.23 -3.70 17.73
N LEU A 235 -30.02 -2.65 17.54
CA LEU A 235 -29.58 -1.43 16.86
C LEU A 235 -28.43 -0.72 17.60
N GLU A 236 -28.51 -0.62 18.92
CA GLU A 236 -27.50 0.04 19.76
C GLU A 236 -26.12 -0.61 19.63
N ILE A 237 -26.09 -1.95 19.57
CA ILE A 237 -24.83 -2.70 19.41
C ILE A 237 -24.25 -2.46 18.01
N LEU A 238 -25.09 -2.45 16.97
CA LEU A 238 -24.63 -2.16 15.61
C LEU A 238 -24.13 -0.73 15.48
N GLU A 239 -24.80 0.23 16.10
CA GLU A 239 -24.36 1.63 16.15
C GLU A 239 -23.04 1.78 16.88
N ALA A 240 -22.89 1.13 18.03
CA ALA A 240 -21.65 1.11 18.80
C ALA A 240 -20.48 0.49 17.99
N MET A 241 -20.72 -0.61 17.26
CA MET A 241 -19.71 -1.25 16.40
C MET A 241 -19.34 -0.40 15.17
N LEU A 242 -20.29 0.34 14.57
CA LEU A 242 -20.00 1.28 13.49
C LEU A 242 -19.21 2.50 14.00
N SER A 243 -19.56 3.02 15.18
CA SER A 243 -18.81 4.08 15.86
C SER A 243 -17.40 3.64 16.24
N MET A 244 -17.24 2.40 16.72
CA MET A 244 -15.93 1.80 16.99
C MET A 244 -15.09 1.67 15.70
N SER A 245 -15.70 1.21 14.61
CA SER A 245 -15.05 1.13 13.30
C SER A 245 -14.60 2.51 12.81
N HIS A 246 -15.43 3.54 13.01
CA HIS A 246 -15.10 4.91 12.67
C HIS A 246 -13.95 5.48 13.53
N ALA A 247 -13.96 5.22 14.84
CA ALA A 247 -12.90 5.63 15.74
C ALA A 247 -11.54 5.02 15.35
N LEU A 248 -11.54 3.71 15.04
CA LEU A 248 -10.34 3.02 14.55
C LEU A 248 -9.84 3.63 13.23
N LEU A 249 -10.71 3.81 12.24
CA LEU A 249 -10.33 4.36 10.92
C LEU A 249 -9.84 5.81 10.97
N ASN A 250 -10.18 6.57 12.02
CA ASN A 250 -9.71 7.94 12.20
C ASN A 250 -8.36 8.03 12.93
N ASN A 251 -7.83 6.91 13.44
CA ASN A 251 -6.58 6.90 14.17
C ASN A 251 -5.39 6.94 13.19
N LYS A 252 -4.63 8.03 13.20
CA LYS A 252 -3.48 8.26 12.32
C LYS A 252 -2.29 7.34 12.62
N HIS A 253 -2.23 6.79 13.83
CA HIS A 253 -1.13 5.95 14.30
C HIS A 253 -1.32 4.47 13.95
N LEU A 254 -2.49 4.08 13.42
CA LEU A 254 -2.80 2.69 13.11
C LEU A 254 -2.74 2.42 11.60
N PHE A 255 -1.98 1.38 11.25
CA PHE A 255 -1.96 0.86 9.88
C PHE A 255 -3.09 -0.17 9.70
N ILE A 256 -4.28 0.31 9.33
CA ILE A 256 -5.49 -0.52 9.18
C ILE A 256 -5.60 -1.17 7.79
N GLU A 257 -4.77 -0.73 6.83
CA GLU A 257 -4.78 -1.20 5.44
C GLU A 257 -4.83 -2.73 5.29
N PRO A 258 -4.06 -3.54 6.03
CA PRO A 258 -4.11 -4.99 5.93
C PRO A 258 -5.46 -5.57 6.32
N TYR A 259 -6.20 -4.93 7.22
CA TYR A 259 -7.45 -5.44 7.80
C TYR A 259 -8.71 -4.90 7.11
N LEU A 260 -8.58 -3.98 6.15
CA LEU A 260 -9.73 -3.39 5.44
C LEU A 260 -10.64 -4.46 4.80
N HIS A 261 -10.04 -5.49 4.19
CA HIS A 261 -10.79 -6.57 3.56
C HIS A 261 -11.65 -7.38 4.54
N GLN A 262 -11.28 -7.41 5.83
CA GLN A 262 -12.02 -8.07 6.91
C GLN A 262 -13.02 -7.12 7.59
N LEU A 263 -12.75 -5.81 7.62
CA LEU A 263 -13.63 -4.79 8.21
C LEU A 263 -14.79 -4.39 7.28
N ILE A 264 -14.60 -4.43 5.97
CA ILE A 264 -15.64 -4.02 5.00
C ILE A 264 -16.88 -4.94 5.01
N PRO A 265 -16.77 -6.28 5.03
CA PRO A 265 -17.92 -7.17 5.06
C PRO A 265 -18.92 -6.96 6.22
N PRO A 266 -18.52 -6.73 7.49
CA PRO A 266 -19.47 -6.43 8.55
C PRO A 266 -20.15 -5.06 8.35
N ILE A 267 -19.43 -4.04 7.86
CA ILE A 267 -20.04 -2.73 7.55
C ILE A 267 -21.07 -2.87 6.40
N LEU A 268 -20.72 -3.62 5.35
CA LEU A 268 -21.64 -3.91 4.25
C LEU A 268 -22.85 -4.74 4.71
N SER A 269 -22.66 -5.65 5.67
CA SER A 269 -23.78 -6.40 6.28
C SER A 269 -24.73 -5.48 7.05
N CYS A 270 -24.21 -4.48 7.77
CA CYS A 270 -25.04 -3.44 8.41
C CYS A 270 -25.77 -2.56 7.40
N LEU A 271 -25.21 -2.38 6.20
CA LEU A 271 -25.82 -1.56 5.14
C LEU A 271 -26.88 -2.33 4.33
N VAL A 272 -26.58 -3.57 3.96
CA VAL A 272 -27.33 -4.42 2.99
C VAL A 272 -28.06 -5.57 3.70
N GLY A 273 -28.15 -5.54 5.03
CA GLY A 273 -28.82 -6.57 5.83
C GLY A 273 -30.32 -6.66 5.53
N LYS A 274 -30.83 -7.89 5.39
CA LYS A 274 -32.25 -8.16 5.07
C LYS A 274 -33.21 -7.73 6.18
N THR A 275 -32.83 -7.92 7.44
CA THR A 275 -33.62 -7.54 8.63
C THR A 275 -32.65 -7.10 9.73
N ILE A 276 -32.60 -5.80 10.00
CA ILE A 276 -31.71 -5.22 11.04
C ILE A 276 -32.45 -5.11 12.40
N CYS A 277 -33.78 -5.21 12.39
CA CYS A 277 -34.62 -5.09 13.58
C CYS A 277 -35.79 -6.08 13.49
N ASP A 278 -36.24 -6.59 14.65
CA ASP A 278 -37.47 -7.39 14.75
C ASP A 278 -38.74 -6.50 14.72
N ASN A 279 -38.62 -5.20 15.05
CA ASN A 279 -39.72 -4.22 15.01
C ASN A 279 -39.34 -2.95 14.23
N PRO A 280 -39.79 -2.79 12.97
CA PRO A 280 -39.49 -1.63 12.12
C PRO A 280 -40.10 -0.28 12.56
N GLN A 281 -41.06 -0.28 13.49
CA GLN A 281 -41.85 0.90 13.86
C GLN A 281 -41.31 1.70 15.06
N GLN A 282 -40.45 1.13 15.90
CA GLN A 282 -39.93 1.80 17.11
C GLN A 282 -38.43 2.12 17.02
N GLN A 283 -37.72 1.62 16.01
CA GLN A 283 -36.26 1.73 15.93
C GLN A 283 -35.81 2.37 14.61
N ASP A 284 -34.94 3.38 14.71
CA ASP A 284 -34.37 4.16 13.61
C ASP A 284 -33.29 3.39 12.84
N HIS A 285 -33.67 2.26 12.27
CA HIS A 285 -32.82 1.44 11.40
C HIS A 285 -32.29 2.21 10.15
N TRP A 286 -32.96 3.31 9.77
CA TRP A 286 -32.55 4.18 8.67
C TRP A 286 -31.28 4.98 8.97
N SER A 287 -31.11 5.46 10.21
CA SER A 287 -29.96 6.28 10.60
C SER A 287 -28.67 5.45 10.62
N THR A 288 -28.75 4.22 11.13
CA THR A 288 -27.65 3.25 11.14
C THR A 288 -27.18 2.88 9.74
N ARG A 289 -28.10 2.68 8.79
CA ARG A 289 -27.74 2.46 7.38
C ARG A 289 -27.06 3.67 6.76
N ARG A 290 -27.55 4.88 7.03
CA ARG A 290 -26.92 6.12 6.56
C ARG A 290 -25.50 6.27 7.12
N ARG A 291 -25.28 5.93 8.39
CA ARG A 291 -23.95 5.93 9.02
C ARG A 291 -23.02 4.87 8.43
N ALA A 292 -23.53 3.66 8.16
CA ALA A 292 -22.76 2.62 7.47
C ALA A 292 -22.36 3.06 6.06
N ALA A 293 -23.27 3.70 5.30
CA ALA A 293 -22.98 4.24 3.98
C ALA A 293 -21.90 5.34 4.03
N SER A 294 -21.97 6.27 4.98
CA SER A 294 -20.93 7.30 5.14
C SER A 294 -19.57 6.70 5.53
N LEU A 295 -19.56 5.62 6.32
CA LEU A 295 -18.32 4.92 6.69
C LEU A 295 -17.69 4.22 5.48
N VAL A 296 -18.50 3.54 4.66
CA VAL A 296 -18.04 2.91 3.41
C VAL A 296 -17.48 3.97 2.45
N ALA A 297 -18.17 5.10 2.31
CA ALA A 297 -17.69 6.22 1.50
C ALA A 297 -16.34 6.76 2.00
N TYR A 298 -16.20 6.96 3.32
CA TYR A 298 -14.95 7.37 3.94
C TYR A 298 -13.81 6.40 3.62
N ILE A 299 -14.06 5.09 3.73
CA ILE A 299 -13.08 4.04 3.36
C ILE A 299 -12.71 4.14 1.87
N CYS A 300 -13.68 4.30 0.98
CA CYS A 300 -13.45 4.42 -0.46
C CYS A 300 -12.62 5.67 -0.81
N HIS A 301 -12.88 6.81 -0.18
CA HIS A 301 -12.15 8.05 -0.46
C HIS A 301 -10.71 8.01 0.06
N GLN A 302 -10.49 7.46 1.26
CA GLN A 302 -9.15 7.39 1.86
C GLN A 302 -8.28 6.33 1.18
N TYR A 303 -8.83 5.13 0.93
CA TYR A 303 -8.06 3.96 0.48
C TYR A 303 -8.24 3.62 -1.00
N GLY A 304 -9.12 4.32 -1.72
CA GLY A 304 -9.39 4.07 -3.14
C GLY A 304 -8.17 4.30 -4.04
N LYS A 305 -7.27 5.23 -3.67
CA LYS A 305 -6.01 5.49 -4.40
C LYS A 305 -5.00 4.35 -4.23
N SER A 306 -4.89 3.80 -3.03
CA SER A 306 -3.95 2.71 -2.72
C SER A 306 -4.45 1.36 -3.26
N TYR A 307 -5.77 1.14 -3.28
CA TYR A 307 -6.39 -0.12 -3.67
C TYR A 307 -7.41 0.04 -4.80
N HIS A 308 -6.95 -0.08 -6.04
CA HIS A 308 -7.80 0.03 -7.24
C HIS A 308 -8.93 -1.03 -7.31
N THR A 309 -8.81 -2.16 -6.60
CA THR A 309 -9.82 -3.23 -6.57
C THR A 309 -10.94 -3.00 -5.56
N LEU A 310 -10.76 -2.08 -4.61
CA LEU A 310 -11.66 -1.86 -3.49
C LEU A 310 -13.01 -1.28 -3.93
N GLN A 311 -12.94 -0.15 -4.64
CA GLN A 311 -14.11 0.58 -5.11
C GLN A 311 -14.96 -0.26 -6.09
N PRO A 312 -14.40 -0.95 -7.11
CA PRO A 312 -15.19 -1.84 -7.97
C PRO A 312 -15.88 -2.98 -7.21
N ARG A 313 -15.23 -3.58 -6.21
CA ARG A 313 -15.79 -4.70 -5.44
C ARG A 313 -16.98 -4.27 -4.58
N ILE A 314 -16.86 -3.14 -3.89
CA ILE A 314 -17.95 -2.56 -3.08
C ILE A 314 -19.12 -2.18 -3.99
N THR A 315 -18.83 -1.44 -5.05
CA THR A 315 -19.82 -0.95 -6.01
C THR A 315 -20.58 -2.09 -6.68
N LYS A 316 -19.90 -3.17 -7.09
CA LYS A 316 -20.54 -4.38 -7.63
C LYS A 316 -21.45 -5.07 -6.62
N THR A 317 -21.07 -5.08 -5.34
CA THR A 317 -21.87 -5.69 -4.27
C THR A 317 -23.15 -4.89 -4.01
N LEU A 318 -23.07 -3.56 -4.00
CA LEU A 318 -24.22 -2.66 -3.83
C LEU A 318 -25.13 -2.69 -5.06
N LEU A 319 -24.59 -2.66 -6.27
CA LEU A 319 -25.37 -2.75 -7.50
C LEU A 319 -26.17 -4.06 -7.58
N ARG A 320 -25.55 -5.19 -7.21
CA ARG A 320 -26.27 -6.46 -7.13
C ARG A 320 -27.42 -6.40 -6.12
N ALA A 321 -27.21 -5.75 -4.97
CA ALA A 321 -28.26 -5.57 -3.98
C ALA A 321 -29.38 -4.64 -4.44
N PHE A 322 -29.07 -3.66 -5.29
CA PHE A 322 -30.03 -2.72 -5.88
C PHE A 322 -30.90 -3.36 -6.97
N LEU A 323 -30.31 -4.16 -7.86
CA LEU A 323 -31.02 -4.75 -9.00
C LEU A 323 -31.80 -6.04 -8.67
N ASP A 324 -31.52 -6.71 -7.55
CA ASP A 324 -32.22 -7.94 -7.16
C ASP A 324 -33.67 -7.64 -6.69
N PRO A 325 -34.74 -8.06 -7.41
CA PRO A 325 -36.13 -7.77 -7.04
C PRO A 325 -36.65 -8.62 -5.86
N GLY A 326 -35.94 -9.70 -5.52
CA GLY A 326 -36.29 -10.59 -4.39
C GLY A 326 -35.77 -10.12 -3.02
N ARG A 327 -35.12 -8.96 -2.95
CA ARG A 327 -34.59 -8.39 -1.69
C ARG A 327 -35.60 -7.41 -1.06
N PRO A 328 -35.58 -7.24 0.26
CA PRO A 328 -36.44 -6.26 0.91
C PRO A 328 -36.04 -4.83 0.53
N LEU A 329 -37.03 -3.92 0.46
CA LEU A 329 -36.85 -2.51 0.10
C LEU A 329 -35.83 -1.81 1.00
N THR A 330 -35.76 -2.22 2.26
CA THR A 330 -34.79 -1.74 3.24
C THR A 330 -33.32 -1.99 2.85
N THR A 331 -33.05 -3.09 2.14
CA THR A 331 -31.72 -3.41 1.58
C THR A 331 -31.42 -2.56 0.35
N GLN A 332 -32.42 -2.32 -0.49
CA GLN A 332 -32.30 -1.48 -1.69
C GLN A 332 -32.06 -0.02 -1.31
N PHE A 333 -32.73 0.48 -0.28
CA PHE A 333 -32.45 1.80 0.30
C PHE A 333 -30.99 1.93 0.75
N GLY A 334 -30.46 0.94 1.46
CA GLY A 334 -29.05 0.93 1.87
C GLY A 334 -28.09 0.92 0.68
N ALA A 335 -28.44 0.20 -0.40
CA ALA A 335 -27.65 0.20 -1.63
C ALA A 335 -27.67 1.56 -2.33
N ILE A 336 -28.82 2.24 -2.42
CA ILE A 336 -28.96 3.56 -3.04
C ILE A 336 -28.11 4.60 -2.29
N ILE A 337 -28.25 4.70 -0.97
CA ILE A 337 -27.46 5.66 -0.17
C ILE A 337 -25.97 5.31 -0.18
N GLY A 338 -25.64 4.02 -0.17
CA GLY A 338 -24.25 3.56 -0.28
C GLY A 338 -23.60 4.03 -1.59
N LEU A 339 -24.31 3.87 -2.71
CA LEU A 339 -23.82 4.32 -4.02
C LEU A 339 -23.77 5.84 -4.12
N ASP A 340 -24.76 6.56 -3.56
CA ASP A 340 -24.77 8.03 -3.46
C ASP A 340 -23.51 8.59 -2.80
N LYS A 341 -23.14 8.02 -1.64
CA LYS A 341 -22.01 8.53 -0.86
C LYS A 341 -20.64 8.15 -1.41
N ILE A 342 -20.53 7.14 -2.27
CA ILE A 342 -19.24 6.72 -2.86
C ILE A 342 -18.75 7.72 -3.92
N GLY A 343 -19.64 8.40 -4.64
CA GLY A 343 -19.26 9.45 -5.59
C GLY A 343 -20.28 9.61 -6.73
N THR A 344 -20.34 10.82 -7.26
CA THR A 344 -21.28 11.24 -8.31
C THR A 344 -21.04 10.57 -9.66
N GLU A 345 -19.79 10.28 -10.01
CA GLU A 345 -19.50 9.48 -11.22
C GLU A 345 -20.05 8.05 -11.11
N VAL A 346 -20.05 7.48 -9.90
CA VAL A 346 -20.58 6.13 -9.66
C VAL A 346 -22.11 6.14 -9.76
N THR A 347 -22.76 7.17 -9.22
CA THR A 347 -24.23 7.30 -9.32
C THR A 347 -24.67 7.56 -10.76
N ARG A 348 -23.94 8.40 -11.51
CA ARG A 348 -24.16 8.65 -12.93
C ARG A 348 -24.14 7.37 -13.75
N VAL A 349 -23.08 6.57 -13.63
CA VAL A 349 -22.91 5.38 -14.49
C VAL A 349 -23.84 4.23 -14.07
N LEU A 350 -24.13 4.08 -12.78
CA LEU A 350 -24.79 2.87 -12.26
C LEU A 350 -26.23 3.05 -11.83
N ILE A 351 -26.59 4.21 -11.28
CA ILE A 351 -27.95 4.46 -10.82
C ILE A 351 -28.77 4.95 -12.02
N VAL A 352 -28.36 6.02 -12.72
CA VAL A 352 -29.16 6.69 -13.77
C VAL A 352 -29.74 5.73 -14.83
N PRO A 353 -28.97 4.80 -15.44
CA PRO A 353 -29.52 3.89 -16.45
C PRO A 353 -30.52 2.87 -15.90
N ASN A 354 -30.41 2.56 -14.61
CA ASN A 354 -31.20 1.51 -13.95
C ASN A 354 -32.40 2.06 -13.16
N ILE A 355 -32.56 3.39 -13.05
CA ILE A 355 -33.69 4.01 -12.34
C ILE A 355 -35.01 3.63 -13.00
N LYS A 356 -35.10 3.62 -14.34
CA LYS A 356 -36.33 3.26 -15.05
C LYS A 356 -36.82 1.86 -14.69
N PHE A 357 -35.92 0.89 -14.79
CA PHE A 357 -36.19 -0.51 -14.47
C PHE A 357 -36.61 -0.68 -13.00
N TYR A 358 -35.95 0.04 -12.08
CA TYR A 358 -36.28 0.00 -10.65
C TYR A 358 -37.65 0.63 -10.35
N THR A 359 -37.98 1.75 -11.00
CA THR A 359 -39.24 2.47 -10.78
C THR A 359 -40.44 1.68 -11.29
N GLU A 360 -40.33 1.10 -12.49
CA GLU A 360 -41.41 0.33 -13.11
C GLU A 360 -41.63 -1.04 -12.42
N ASN A 361 -40.56 -1.76 -12.07
CA ASN A 361 -40.70 -3.13 -11.55
C ASN A 361 -40.78 -3.23 -10.02
N ILE A 362 -40.15 -2.33 -9.27
CA ILE A 362 -40.00 -2.47 -7.81
C ILE A 362 -40.82 -1.43 -7.07
N LEU A 363 -40.71 -0.14 -7.44
CA LEU A 363 -41.44 0.93 -6.74
C LEU A 363 -42.95 0.90 -7.04
N GLN A 364 -43.37 0.72 -8.29
CA GLN A 364 -44.80 0.61 -8.64
C GLN A 364 -45.48 -0.58 -7.94
N HIS A 365 -44.83 -1.74 -7.91
CA HIS A 365 -45.35 -2.92 -7.20
C HIS A 365 -45.38 -2.75 -5.68
N ALA A 366 -44.43 -2.00 -5.10
CA ALA A 366 -44.37 -1.74 -3.66
C ALA A 366 -45.39 -0.69 -3.18
N LEU A 367 -45.61 0.36 -3.97
CA LEU A 367 -46.58 1.43 -3.67
C LEU A 367 -48.04 0.96 -3.83
N ASN A 368 -48.29 0.02 -4.75
CA ASN A 368 -49.61 -0.59 -4.95
C ASN A 368 -49.92 -1.73 -3.95
N SER A 369 -49.00 -2.04 -3.03
CA SER A 369 -49.15 -3.12 -2.06
C SER A 369 -49.92 -2.67 -0.82
N THR A 370 -50.79 -3.53 -0.28
CA THR A 370 -51.75 -3.25 0.81
C THR A 370 -51.11 -3.02 2.20
N ASN A 371 -49.79 -3.23 2.35
CA ASN A 371 -49.10 -3.13 3.63
C ASN A 371 -48.57 -1.70 3.87
N PRO A 372 -49.00 -0.98 4.93
CA PRO A 372 -48.62 0.41 5.16
C PRO A 372 -47.10 0.59 5.37
N LEU A 373 -46.42 -0.40 5.98
CA LEU A 373 -44.98 -0.40 6.16
C LEU A 373 -44.19 -0.45 4.84
N ARG A 374 -44.69 -1.20 3.85
CA ARG A 374 -44.05 -1.28 2.53
C ARG A 374 -44.20 0.02 1.77
N VAL A 375 -45.33 0.71 1.95
CA VAL A 375 -45.60 2.02 1.34
C VAL A 375 -44.67 3.07 1.94
N GLU A 376 -44.47 3.09 3.27
CA GLU A 376 -43.49 3.98 3.93
C GLU A 376 -42.04 3.68 3.51
N GLU A 377 -41.65 2.41 3.42
CA GLU A 377 -40.33 2.01 2.94
C GLU A 377 -40.10 2.42 1.47
N ALA A 378 -41.12 2.27 0.62
CA ALA A 378 -41.08 2.67 -0.77
C ALA A 378 -40.99 4.19 -0.91
N ASP A 379 -41.71 4.97 -0.09
CA ASP A 379 -41.63 6.43 -0.10
C ASP A 379 -40.26 6.92 0.36
N ARG A 380 -39.64 6.28 1.36
CA ARG A 380 -38.25 6.58 1.76
C ARG A 380 -37.24 6.23 0.66
N CYS A 381 -37.44 5.15 -0.08
CA CYS A 381 -36.61 4.83 -1.25
C CYS A 381 -36.77 5.87 -2.37
N LYS A 382 -38.01 6.33 -2.60
CA LYS A 382 -38.35 7.39 -3.55
C LYS A 382 -37.66 8.70 -3.18
N GLN A 383 -37.73 9.10 -1.91
CA GLN A 383 -37.03 10.28 -1.39
C GLN A 383 -35.51 10.14 -1.51
N ALA A 384 -34.95 8.96 -1.21
CA ALA A 384 -33.51 8.72 -1.37
C ALA A 384 -33.05 8.84 -2.83
N LEU A 385 -33.82 8.31 -3.79
CA LEU A 385 -33.52 8.48 -5.22
C LEU A 385 -33.62 9.94 -5.66
N ALA A 386 -34.63 10.67 -5.17
CA ALA A 386 -34.72 12.10 -5.41
C ALA A 386 -33.52 12.87 -4.83
N ASP A 387 -33.04 12.49 -3.64
CA ASP A 387 -31.83 13.07 -3.04
C ASP A 387 -30.57 12.77 -3.85
N VAL A 388 -30.43 11.56 -4.41
CA VAL A 388 -29.32 11.21 -5.32
C VAL A 388 -29.34 12.12 -6.56
N LEU A 389 -30.51 12.31 -7.16
CA LEU A 389 -30.67 13.19 -8.32
C LEU A 389 -30.38 14.65 -7.97
N ARG A 390 -30.66 15.10 -6.74
CA ARG A 390 -30.26 16.44 -6.25
C ARG A 390 -28.74 16.56 -6.17
N HIS A 391 -28.05 15.59 -5.56
CA HIS A 391 -26.60 15.66 -5.44
C HIS A 391 -25.87 15.67 -6.80
N ILE A 392 -26.42 14.97 -7.80
CA ILE A 392 -25.90 15.02 -9.18
C ILE A 392 -26.08 16.43 -9.75
N ALA A 393 -27.29 16.97 -9.68
CA ALA A 393 -27.62 18.31 -10.19
C ALA A 393 -26.80 19.44 -9.51
N ASP A 394 -26.56 19.33 -8.20
CA ASP A 394 -25.83 20.34 -7.44
C ASP A 394 -24.34 20.37 -7.82
N GLN A 395 -23.72 19.24 -8.17
CA GLN A 395 -22.32 19.23 -8.61
C GLN A 395 -22.12 19.83 -9.99
N GLU A 396 -23.04 19.61 -10.93
CA GLU A 396 -22.93 20.15 -12.30
C GLU A 396 -23.24 21.65 -12.35
N SER A 397 -24.07 22.15 -11.43
CA SER A 397 -24.32 23.60 -11.29
C SER A 397 -23.09 24.41 -10.89
N ASN A 398 -22.11 23.78 -10.22
CA ASN A 398 -20.83 24.41 -9.90
C ASN A 398 -19.87 24.46 -11.10
N GLU A 399 -20.06 23.61 -12.12
CA GLU A 399 -19.21 23.58 -13.32
C GLU A 399 -19.82 24.39 -14.49
N ASN A 400 -21.15 24.46 -14.59
CA ASN A 400 -21.85 25.16 -15.68
C ASN A 400 -22.82 26.23 -15.16
N SER A 401 -22.35 27.48 -15.15
CA SER A 401 -23.19 28.67 -14.99
C SER A 401 -23.82 29.07 -16.33
N MET A 402 -24.87 28.36 -16.76
CA MET A 402 -25.84 28.86 -17.73
C MET A 402 -27.25 28.54 -17.25
N GLU A 403 -27.88 29.52 -16.59
CA GLU A 403 -29.33 29.53 -16.37
C GLU A 403 -30.03 29.77 -17.71
N GLY A 404 -30.81 28.81 -18.17
CA GLY A 404 -31.70 28.98 -19.31
C GLY A 404 -32.98 28.19 -19.08
N ASP A 405 -34.12 28.83 -19.36
CA ASP A 405 -35.46 28.27 -19.18
C ASP A 405 -35.63 26.88 -19.83
N ILE A 406 -36.24 25.97 -19.08
CA ILE A 406 -36.42 24.56 -19.48
C ILE A 406 -37.79 24.35 -20.09
N SER A 407 -37.83 23.63 -21.23
CA SER A 407 -39.05 23.37 -21.99
C SER A 407 -39.88 22.24 -21.37
N GLU A 408 -41.22 22.28 -21.47
CA GLU A 408 -42.09 21.17 -21.02
C GLU A 408 -41.75 19.82 -21.69
N ARG A 409 -41.13 19.84 -22.87
CA ARG A 409 -40.63 18.63 -23.55
C ARG A 409 -39.49 17.97 -22.79
N ASP A 410 -38.58 18.75 -22.23
CA ASP A 410 -37.44 18.27 -21.45
C ASP A 410 -37.92 17.62 -20.14
N LYS A 411 -38.99 18.19 -19.55
CA LYS A 411 -39.68 17.62 -18.39
C LYS A 411 -40.33 16.28 -18.72
N GLN A 412 -40.98 16.16 -19.88
CA GLN A 412 -41.58 14.89 -20.33
C GLN A 412 -40.54 13.82 -20.64
N THR A 413 -39.43 14.17 -21.33
CA THR A 413 -38.33 13.20 -21.57
C THR A 413 -37.66 12.73 -20.29
N PHE A 414 -37.53 13.62 -19.30
CA PHE A 414 -37.00 13.28 -17.98
C PHE A 414 -37.94 12.33 -17.22
N ILE A 415 -39.25 12.61 -17.26
CA ILE A 415 -40.29 11.78 -16.65
C ILE A 415 -40.34 10.38 -17.31
N ASP A 416 -40.22 10.30 -18.64
CA ASP A 416 -40.20 9.03 -19.39
C ASP A 416 -38.93 8.19 -19.12
N PHE A 417 -37.83 8.82 -18.70
CA PHE A 417 -36.56 8.16 -18.43
C PHE A 417 -36.41 7.74 -16.95
N ILE A 418 -36.84 8.57 -16.01
CA ILE A 418 -36.71 8.30 -14.56
C ILE A 418 -37.95 7.59 -13.99
N GLY A 419 -39.07 7.63 -14.71
CA GLY A 419 -40.36 7.08 -14.31
C GLY A 419 -41.22 8.12 -13.59
N SER A 420 -42.52 8.14 -13.91
CA SER A 420 -43.51 9.13 -13.44
C SER A 420 -43.46 9.39 -11.94
N ILE A 421 -43.30 8.34 -11.15
CA ILE A 421 -43.35 8.41 -9.69
C ILE A 421 -42.15 9.18 -9.10
N VAL A 422 -40.93 8.88 -9.56
CA VAL A 422 -39.71 9.53 -9.03
C VAL A 422 -39.54 10.93 -9.65
N GLY A 423 -39.92 11.09 -10.93
CA GLY A 423 -39.93 12.38 -11.62
C GLY A 423 -40.86 13.39 -10.96
N GLU A 424 -42.09 12.99 -10.61
CA GLU A 424 -43.07 13.86 -9.93
C GLU A 424 -42.61 14.29 -8.53
N ALA A 425 -41.95 13.41 -7.75
CA ALA A 425 -41.40 13.80 -6.44
C ALA A 425 -40.12 14.64 -6.53
N TYR A 426 -39.40 14.56 -7.64
CA TYR A 426 -38.28 15.45 -7.90
C TYR A 426 -38.77 16.86 -8.28
N LEU A 427 -39.84 16.93 -9.11
CA LEU A 427 -40.49 18.16 -9.58
C LEU A 427 -41.35 18.87 -8.51
N SER A 428 -41.92 18.14 -7.55
CA SER A 428 -42.80 18.70 -6.51
C SER A 428 -42.08 19.49 -5.41
N ALA A 429 -40.76 19.45 -5.38
CA ALA A 429 -39.96 20.21 -4.42
C ALA A 429 -39.37 21.43 -5.15
N GLU A 430 -39.79 22.61 -4.69
CA GLU A 430 -39.54 23.92 -5.30
C GLU A 430 -38.05 24.16 -5.68
N ASP A 431 -37.85 24.97 -6.72
CA ASP A 431 -36.57 25.43 -7.32
C ASP A 431 -35.75 24.41 -8.17
N ARG A 432 -36.40 23.41 -8.77
CA ARG A 432 -35.67 22.33 -9.49
C ARG A 432 -35.94 22.21 -10.98
N GLU A 433 -36.79 23.07 -11.51
CA GLU A 433 -37.08 23.07 -12.94
C GLU A 433 -35.87 23.52 -13.76
N SER A 434 -34.98 24.36 -13.21
CA SER A 434 -33.75 24.86 -13.86
C SER A 434 -32.60 23.84 -13.88
N ARG A 435 -32.68 22.75 -13.11
CA ARG A 435 -31.59 21.78 -12.87
C ARG A 435 -31.77 20.45 -13.61
N ILE A 436 -32.68 20.39 -14.59
CA ILE A 436 -33.00 19.18 -15.36
C ILE A 436 -32.03 18.99 -16.55
N ARG A 437 -31.51 20.10 -17.12
CA ARG A 437 -30.59 20.07 -18.28
C ARG A 437 -29.31 19.25 -18.08
N PRO A 438 -28.60 19.37 -16.94
CA PRO A 438 -27.39 18.58 -16.70
C PRO A 438 -27.69 17.08 -16.72
N ILE A 439 -28.77 16.65 -16.06
CA ILE A 439 -29.21 15.25 -16.03
C ILE A 439 -29.64 14.74 -17.42
N LEU A 440 -30.14 15.62 -18.30
CA LEU A 440 -30.47 15.26 -19.70
C LEU A 440 -29.23 15.20 -20.61
N GLU A 441 -28.23 16.07 -20.41
CA GLU A 441 -26.95 16.00 -21.13
C GLU A 441 -26.15 14.75 -20.76
N LEU A 442 -26.32 14.22 -19.55
CA LEU A 442 -25.76 12.94 -19.10
C LEU A 442 -26.31 11.70 -19.84
N ILE A 443 -27.46 11.84 -20.51
CA ILE A 443 -28.21 10.75 -21.18
C ILE A 443 -27.84 10.63 -22.68
N GLN A 444 -27.21 11.66 -23.27
CA GLN A 444 -26.60 11.61 -24.60
C GLN A 444 -25.18 11.05 -24.55
#